data_AF-A0A8T5MDY5-F1
#
_entry.id   AF-A0A8T5MDY5-F1
#
_cell.length_a   1.000
_cell.length_b   1.000
_cell.length_c   1.000
_cell.angle_alpha   90.00
_cell.angle_beta   90.00
_cell.angle_gamma   90.00
#
_symmetry.space_group_name_H-M   'P 1'
#
loop_
_entity.id
_entity.type
_entity.pdbx_description
1 polymer ?
#
loop_
_entity_poly.entity_id
_entity_poly.type
_entity_poly.pdbx_seq_one_letter_code
_entity_poly.pdbx_strand_id
1 'polypeptide(L)'
;MTLDMIQQNSNSLVEVSQNFSRLERDKEILITQLEEAKQTKKRTQIVILSGKIKKLDREMDEMRVFILKVLTNLHRLVEEQQNGI
;
A
#
# COMPACT_ATOMS: atom_id res chain seq x y z
N MET A 1 1.07 -16.49 -24.03
CA MET A 1 1.20 -15.06 -23.70
C MET A 1 0.31 -14.67 -22.52
N THR A 2 -0.99 -15.04 -22.53
CA THR A 2 -1.92 -14.77 -21.40
C THR A 2 -1.44 -15.33 -20.06
N LEU A 3 -0.94 -16.57 -20.02
CA LEU A 3 -0.38 -17.17 -18.78
C LEU A 3 0.87 -16.42 -18.26
N ASP A 4 1.80 -16.03 -19.13
CA ASP A 4 2.99 -15.27 -18.73
C ASP A 4 2.61 -13.89 -18.18
N MET A 5 1.62 -13.24 -18.79
CA MET A 5 1.09 -11.95 -18.32
C MET A 5 0.39 -12.07 -16.97
N ILE A 6 -0.39 -13.14 -16.76
CA ILE A 6 -1.01 -13.44 -15.46
C ILE A 6 0.10 -13.58 -14.41
N GLN A 7 1.12 -14.38 -14.67
CA GLN A 7 2.20 -14.62 -13.71
C GLN A 7 3.01 -13.34 -13.39
N GLN A 8 3.32 -12.52 -14.40
CA GLN A 8 3.96 -11.23 -14.18
C GLN A 8 3.12 -10.30 -13.30
N ASN A 9 1.81 -10.17 -13.56
CA ASN A 9 0.92 -9.33 -12.76
C ASN A 9 0.73 -9.88 -11.33
N SER A 10 0.69 -11.21 -11.16
CA SER A 10 0.65 -11.83 -9.83
C SER A 10 1.90 -11.52 -9.01
N ASN A 11 3.08 -11.56 -9.64
CA ASN A 11 4.34 -11.20 -8.97
C ASN A 11 4.32 -9.72 -8.55
N SER A 12 3.89 -8.81 -9.43
CA SER A 12 3.74 -7.38 -9.09
C SER A 12 2.75 -7.16 -7.94
N LEU A 13 1.65 -7.92 -7.90
CA LEU A 13 0.67 -7.85 -6.80
C LEU A 13 1.29 -8.24 -5.45
N VAL A 14 2.08 -9.31 -5.42
CA VAL A 14 2.76 -9.76 -4.19
C VAL A 14 3.73 -8.68 -3.71
N GLU A 15 4.55 -8.13 -4.61
CA GLU A 15 5.52 -7.09 -4.26
C GLU A 15 4.84 -5.84 -3.69
N VAL A 16 3.82 -5.31 -4.36
CA VAL A 16 3.11 -4.13 -3.85
C VAL A 16 2.38 -4.41 -2.54
N SER A 17 1.85 -5.62 -2.35
CA SER A 17 1.18 -5.99 -1.09
C SER A 17 2.16 -6.04 0.07
N GLN A 18 3.36 -6.58 -0.14
CA GLN A 18 4.41 -6.59 0.87
C GLN A 18 4.86 -5.17 1.25
N ASN A 19 4.98 -4.30 0.25
CA ASN A 19 5.31 -2.89 0.48
C ASN A 19 4.19 -2.17 1.24
N PHE A 20 2.93 -2.38 0.88
CA PHE A 20 1.78 -1.81 1.57
C PHE A 20 1.75 -2.22 3.05
N SER A 21 1.91 -3.52 3.34
CA SER A 21 1.98 -4.03 4.73
C SER A 21 3.20 -3.53 5.51
N ARG A 22 4.30 -3.16 4.84
CA ARG A 22 5.42 -2.47 5.49
C ARG A 22 5.02 -1.05 5.90
N LEU A 23 4.40 -0.29 5.01
CA LEU A 23 3.95 1.09 5.29
C LEU A 23 2.90 1.13 6.41
N GLU A 24 2.00 0.14 6.48
CA GLU A 24 1.03 0.01 7.58
C GLU A 24 1.75 -0.09 8.95
N ARG A 25 2.75 -0.96 9.06
CA ARG A 25 3.54 -1.10 10.28
C ARG A 25 4.33 0.16 10.60
N ASP A 26 4.96 0.79 9.60
CA ASP A 26 5.69 2.05 9.79
C ASP A 26 4.75 3.15 10.33
N LYS A 27 3.52 3.20 9.83
CA LYS A 27 2.49 4.15 10.29
C LYS A 27 2.05 3.88 11.72
N GLU A 28 1.82 2.63 12.12
CA GLU A 28 1.46 2.25 13.50
C GLU A 28 2.52 2.68 14.51
N ILE A 29 3.81 2.52 14.17
CA ILE A 29 4.93 2.98 14.99
C ILE A 29 4.87 4.50 15.16
N LEU A 30 4.66 5.25 14.08
CA LEU A 30 4.57 6.71 14.14
C LEU A 30 3.35 7.21 14.93
N ILE A 31 2.21 6.51 14.85
CA ILE A 31 1.02 6.82 15.65
C ILE A 31 1.32 6.63 17.14
N THR A 32 1.98 5.53 17.50
CA THR A 32 2.40 5.28 18.88
C THR A 32 3.30 6.39 19.41
N GLN A 33 4.32 6.77 18.63
CA GLN A 33 5.22 7.88 18.96
C GLN A 33 4.48 9.23 19.07
N LEU A 34 3.44 9.44 18.25
CA LEU A 34 2.64 10.66 18.27
C LEU A 34 1.83 10.75 19.57
N GLU A 35 1.25 9.65 20.03
CA GLU A 35 0.52 9.61 21.29
C GLU A 35 1.45 9.88 22.49
N GLU A 36 2.66 9.32 22.52
CA GLU A 36 3.68 9.65 23.53
C GLU A 36 4.08 11.14 23.50
N ALA A 37 4.25 11.71 22.31
CA ALA A 37 4.57 13.12 22.14
C ALA A 37 3.43 14.04 22.64
N LYS A 38 2.16 13.63 22.44
CA LYS A 38 0.98 14.32 22.97
C LYS A 38 0.95 14.30 24.50
N GLN A 39 1.18 13.13 25.11
CA GLN A 39 1.22 12.99 26.57
C GLN A 39 2.31 13.88 27.20
N THR A 40 3.48 13.95 26.55
CA THR A 40 4.62 14.77 27.01
C THR A 40 4.57 16.23 26.54
N LYS A 41 3.49 16.67 25.88
CA LYS A 41 3.26 18.03 25.36
C LYS A 41 4.39 18.55 24.45
N LYS A 42 5.10 17.65 23.76
CA LYS A 42 6.21 17.99 22.83
C LYS A 42 5.68 18.51 21.49
N ARG A 43 5.18 19.76 21.47
CA ARG A 43 4.49 20.37 20.31
C ARG A 43 5.23 20.22 18.98
N THR A 44 6.54 20.47 18.94
CA THR A 44 7.35 20.33 17.72
C THR A 44 7.34 18.89 17.20
N GLN A 45 7.48 17.91 18.10
CA GLN A 45 7.48 16.49 17.74
C GLN A 45 6.09 16.04 17.25
N ILE A 46 5.01 16.55 17.85
CA ILE A 46 3.63 16.31 17.40
C ILE A 46 3.45 16.76 15.94
N VAL A 47 3.91 17.97 15.59
CA VAL A 47 3.80 18.51 14.23
C VAL A 47 4.60 17.66 13.23
N ILE A 48 5.84 17.31 13.58
CA ILE A 48 6.71 16.48 12.73
C ILE A 48 6.08 15.11 12.49
N LEU A 49 5.64 14.43 13.54
CA LEU A 49 5.05 13.09 13.45
C LEU A 49 3.74 13.10 12.67
N SER A 50 2.88 14.09 12.90
CA SER A 50 1.64 14.27 12.13
C SER A 50 1.92 14.45 10.63
N GLY A 51 2.95 15.22 10.29
CA GLY A 51 3.39 15.40 8.90
C GLY A 51 3.89 14.10 8.25
N LYS A 52 4.65 13.29 8.99
CA LYS A 52 5.13 11.98 8.52
C LYS A 52 3.99 11.00 8.29
N ILE A 53 3.04 10.92 9.22
CA ILE A 53 1.85 10.05 9.09
C ILE A 53 1.05 10.45 7.85
N LYS A 54 0.79 11.75 7.65
CA LYS A 54 0.06 12.24 6.47
C LYS A 54 0.78 11.92 5.15
N LYS A 55 2.12 11.90 5.16
CA LYS A 55 2.91 11.49 3.99
C LYS A 55 2.73 10.00 3.71
N LEU A 56 2.82 9.15 4.73
CA LEU A 56 2.57 7.70 4.59
C LEU A 56 1.16 7.41 4.10
N ASP A 57 0.15 8.13 4.60
CA ASP A 57 -1.24 7.96 4.13
C ASP A 57 -1.37 8.17 2.62
N ARG A 58 -0.69 9.19 2.07
CA ARG A 58 -0.70 9.44 0.63
C ARG A 58 0.01 8.34 -0.15
N GLU A 59 1.17 7.89 0.32
CA GLU A 59 1.92 6.79 -0.32
C GLU A 59 1.10 5.48 -0.32
N MET A 60 0.42 5.20 0.79
CA MET A 60 -0.48 4.06 0.91
C MET A 60 -1.70 4.18 -0.03
N ASP A 61 -2.29 5.37 -0.16
CA ASP A 61 -3.41 5.60 -1.08
C ASP A 61 -2.98 5.40 -2.55
N GLU A 62 -1.80 5.88 -2.93
CA GLU A 62 -1.20 5.63 -4.26
C GLU A 62 -0.98 4.13 -4.51
N MET A 63 -0.45 3.41 -3.52
CA MET A 63 -0.32 1.95 -3.58
C MET A 63 -1.66 1.24 -3.69
N ARG A 64 -2.69 1.69 -2.96
CA ARG A 64 -4.05 1.10 -3.06
C ARG A 64 -4.61 1.24 -4.46
N VAL A 65 -4.45 2.41 -5.10
CA VAL A 65 -4.85 2.63 -6.49
C VAL A 65 -4.09 1.69 -7.43
N PHE A 66 -2.79 1.51 -7.21
CA PHE A 66 -2.00 0.59 -8.02
C PHE A 66 -2.45 -0.88 -7.85
N ILE A 67 -2.65 -1.33 -6.61
CA ILE A 67 -3.18 -2.67 -6.30
C ILE A 67 -4.49 -2.92 -7.04
N LEU A 68 -5.42 -1.97 -6.97
CA LEU A 68 -6.72 -2.07 -7.66
C LEU A 68 -6.55 -2.22 -9.18
N LYS A 69 -5.61 -1.50 -9.79
CA LYS A 69 -5.31 -1.63 -11.23
C LYS A 69 -4.77 -3.01 -11.57
N VAL A 70 -3.85 -3.53 -10.77
CA VAL A 70 -3.28 -4.88 -10.96
C VAL A 70 -4.36 -5.96 -10.81
N LEU A 71 -5.19 -5.88 -9.77
CA LEU A 71 -6.31 -6.80 -9.56
C LEU A 71 -7.32 -6.78 -10.71
N THR A 72 -7.66 -5.58 -11.19
CA THR A 72 -8.58 -5.42 -12.34
C THR A 72 -8.00 -6.07 -13.60
N ASN A 73 -6.70 -5.89 -13.87
CA ASN A 73 -6.06 -6.49 -15.03
C ASN A 73 -5.94 -8.02 -14.90
N LEU A 74 -5.61 -8.53 -13.70
CA LEU A 74 -5.59 -9.96 -13.43
C LEU A 74 -6.95 -10.60 -13.66
N HIS A 75 -8.02 -9.96 -13.18
CA HIS A 75 -9.39 -10.45 -13.37
C HIS A 75 -9.72 -10.57 -14.87
N ARG A 76 -9.46 -9.51 -15.65
CA ARG A 76 -9.66 -9.52 -17.12
C ARG A 76 -8.88 -10.64 -17.81
N LEU A 77 -7.60 -10.81 -17.48
CA LEU A 77 -6.75 -11.84 -18.09
C LEU A 77 -7.22 -13.26 -17.76
N VAL A 78 -7.73 -13.47 -16.55
CA VAL A 78 -8.30 -14.76 -16.14
C VAL A 78 -9.60 -15.03 -16.90
N GLU A 79 -10.47 -14.03 -17.06
CA GLU A 79 -11.70 -14.15 -17.85
C GLU A 79 -11.42 -14.45 -19.33
N GLU A 80 -10.44 -13.77 -19.94
CA GLU A 80 -9.99 -14.04 -21.32
C GLU A 80 -9.55 -15.50 -21.46
N GLN A 81 -8.72 -15.97 -20.52
CA GLN A 81 -8.27 -17.36 -20.53
C GLN A 81 -9.41 -18.38 -20.30
N GLN A 82 -10.40 -18.07 -19.47
CA GLN A 82 -11.57 -18.95 -19.28
C GLN A 82 -12.44 -19.03 -20.54
N ASN A 83 -12.49 -17.95 -21.33
CA ASN A 83 -13.28 -17.87 -22.55
C ASN A 83 -12.52 -18.35 -23.80
N GLY A 84 -11.26 -18.79 -23.67
CA GLY A 84 -10.43 -19.27 -24.78
C GLY A 84 -9.96 -18.16 -25.73
N ILE A 85 -9.85 -16.92 -25.23
CA ILE A 85 -9.34 -15.73 -25.91
C ILE A 85 -7.88 -15.49 -25.49
#